data_AF-A0A927SR18-F1
#
_entry.id   AF-A0A927SR18-F1
#
_cell.length_a   1.000
_cell.length_b   1.000
_cell.length_c   1.000
_cell.angle_alpha   90.00
_cell.angle_beta   90.00
_cell.angle_gamma   90.00
#
_symmetry.space_group_name_H-M   'P 1'
#
loop_
_entity.id
_entity.type
_entity.pdbx_description
1 polymer ?
#
loop_
_entity_poly.entity_id
_entity_poly.type
_entity_poly.pdbx_seq_one_letter_code
_entity_poly.pdbx_strand_id
1 'polypeptide(L)'
;MIPTWATAHCPSSAPSARWMRSFPRSTRISPKVSLAIFRTNSPWRMLSKKRTRTRKKTRICDPSLPSSRSEGSMAVFAIGDLHLPGNSEKPMDVFGSHWENHFETISQHWQQMIGPEDVVLIPGDISWAMQLTQIGDDLRAIEALPGQKIFLRGNHDYWWSAIGKVRALLGPGSYALQNDAVKLGDEVFCGTRGWMFPTPVQPLGEQDEKVFLRECLRLRMSLDQAMKLSGGSPVTVMMHFPPLFQDGASTAFTDILDEYPVKHVVYGHLHGHGIKVAYVGERKGAQYHLVSCDALGFCPACIIGSEEETTI
;
A
#
# COMPACT_ATOMS: atom_id res chain seq x y z
N MET A 1 15.76 -13.35 -21.42
CA MET A 1 16.31 -12.02 -21.07
C MET A 1 15.27 -11.34 -20.21
N ILE A 2 15.57 -11.16 -18.92
CA ILE A 2 14.67 -10.62 -17.90
C ILE A 2 15.05 -9.15 -17.73
N PRO A 3 14.13 -8.18 -17.86
CA PRO A 3 14.48 -6.78 -17.67
C PRO A 3 14.62 -6.49 -16.16
N THR A 4 15.82 -6.03 -15.79
CA THR A 4 16.21 -5.55 -14.47
C THR A 4 15.63 -4.15 -14.22
N TRP A 5 14.63 -4.02 -13.36
CA TRP A 5 14.19 -2.70 -12.87
C TRP A 5 13.74 -2.69 -11.39
N ALA A 6 14.24 -3.61 -10.57
CA ALA A 6 14.01 -3.61 -9.11
C ALA A 6 15.21 -3.07 -8.29
N THR A 7 16.20 -2.42 -8.91
CA THR A 7 17.40 -1.94 -8.19
C THR A 7 17.81 -0.55 -8.63
N ALA A 8 17.15 0.48 -8.08
CA ALA A 8 17.73 1.81 -8.02
C ALA A 8 18.49 1.93 -6.69
N HIS A 9 19.82 1.78 -6.76
CA HIS A 9 20.72 2.04 -5.64
C HIS A 9 20.72 3.55 -5.29
N CYS A 10 20.54 3.84 -4.01
CA CYS A 10 20.64 5.16 -3.43
C CYS A 10 22.14 5.54 -3.25
N PRO A 11 22.63 6.70 -3.73
CA PRO A 11 24.00 7.13 -3.46
C PRO A 11 24.11 7.69 -2.04
N SER A 12 24.92 7.03 -1.21
CA SER A 12 25.26 7.47 0.14
C SER A 12 26.29 8.60 0.10
N SER A 13 25.93 9.79 0.60
CA SER A 13 26.89 10.82 0.99
C SER A 13 26.70 11.15 2.48
N ALA A 14 27.66 10.73 3.31
CA ALA A 14 27.80 11.18 4.69
C ALA A 14 29.21 11.80 4.85
N PRO A 15 29.34 12.98 5.50
CA PRO A 15 30.64 13.51 5.84
C PRO A 15 31.18 12.89 7.13
N SER A 16 32.51 12.89 7.20
CA SER A 16 33.36 12.31 8.22
C SER A 16 33.27 13.00 9.58
N ALA A 17 33.35 12.21 10.66
CA ALA A 17 33.80 12.69 11.97
C ALA A 17 34.70 11.65 12.62
N ARG A 18 35.87 12.13 13.01
CA ARG A 18 37.05 11.44 13.55
C ARG A 18 37.03 11.54 15.07
N TRP A 19 37.74 10.61 15.74
CA TRP A 19 38.07 10.53 17.19
C TRP A 19 36.98 9.85 18.05
N MET A 20 37.26 8.91 18.96
CA MET A 20 38.48 8.59 19.72
C MET A 20 38.43 7.16 20.30
N ARG A 21 39.64 6.58 20.45
CA ARG A 21 40.10 5.69 21.53
C ARG A 21 39.77 4.19 21.49
N SER A 22 40.70 3.49 22.12
CA SER A 22 41.22 2.17 21.79
C SER A 22 41.24 1.31 23.05
N PHE A 23 41.21 -0.02 22.81
CA PHE A 23 41.54 -1.15 23.70
C PHE A 23 40.46 -1.67 24.67
N PRO A 24 40.54 -2.97 25.09
CA PRO A 24 41.15 -4.14 24.45
C PRO A 24 40.21 -5.37 24.33
N ARG A 25 40.69 -6.35 23.55
CA ARG A 25 40.15 -7.70 23.34
C ARG A 25 40.15 -8.55 24.61
N SER A 26 39.06 -9.30 24.82
CA SER A 26 38.92 -10.56 25.57
C SER A 26 37.44 -10.94 25.42
N THR A 27 36.94 -12.16 25.18
CA THR A 27 37.43 -13.54 25.19
C THR A 27 36.39 -14.35 24.43
N ARG A 28 36.82 -15.36 23.67
CA ARG A 28 35.94 -16.35 23.04
C ARG A 28 35.15 -17.11 24.11
N ILE A 29 33.84 -17.20 23.94
CA ILE A 29 33.02 -18.28 24.50
C ILE A 29 32.05 -18.73 23.40
N SER A 30 32.29 -19.95 22.91
CA SER A 30 31.34 -20.73 22.13
C SER A 30 30.39 -21.48 23.08
N PRO A 31 29.15 -21.74 22.65
CA PRO A 31 28.61 -23.06 22.89
C PRO A 31 28.09 -23.71 21.60
N LYS A 32 28.44 -24.99 21.51
CA LYS A 32 27.96 -26.00 20.58
C LYS A 32 26.42 -26.04 20.60
N VAL A 33 25.79 -26.02 19.44
CA VAL A 33 24.40 -26.48 19.29
C VAL A 33 24.45 -27.79 18.53
N SER A 34 24.00 -28.84 19.20
CA SER A 34 23.88 -30.21 18.69
C SER A 34 22.87 -30.30 17.56
N LEU A 35 23.31 -30.91 16.48
CA LEU A 35 22.51 -31.36 15.35
C LEU A 35 21.73 -32.61 15.75
N ALA A 36 20.42 -32.50 15.93
CA ALA A 36 19.54 -33.66 16.10
C ALA A 36 18.78 -33.92 14.80
N ILE A 37 19.23 -34.98 14.14
CA ILE A 37 18.65 -35.63 12.97
C ILE A 37 17.34 -36.29 13.39
N PHE A 38 16.23 -35.96 12.74
CA PHE A 38 15.08 -36.86 12.64
C PHE A 38 14.80 -37.19 11.17
N ARG A 39 15.31 -38.36 10.77
CA ARG A 39 14.80 -39.14 9.65
C ARG A 39 13.53 -39.84 10.11
N THR A 40 12.41 -39.65 9.43
CA THR A 40 11.45 -40.72 9.24
C THR A 40 11.00 -40.73 7.77
N ASN A 41 11.30 -41.84 7.11
CA ASN A 41 10.71 -42.24 5.85
C ASN A 41 9.32 -42.83 6.14
N SER A 42 8.30 -42.48 5.35
CA SER A 42 7.45 -43.49 4.70
C SER A 42 6.51 -42.89 3.65
N PRO A 43 6.15 -43.67 2.62
CA PRO A 43 5.71 -43.17 1.33
C PRO A 43 4.19 -43.22 1.20
N TRP A 44 3.56 -42.13 0.76
CA TRP A 44 2.15 -42.14 0.39
C TRP A 44 1.95 -41.82 -1.09
N ARG A 45 1.39 -42.83 -1.74
CA ARG A 45 0.90 -42.93 -3.11
C ARG A 45 0.26 -41.64 -3.64
N MET A 46 0.68 -41.31 -4.86
CA MET A 46 -0.06 -40.47 -5.79
C MET A 46 -1.48 -41.02 -6.01
N LEU A 47 -2.47 -40.15 -5.83
CA LEU A 47 -3.78 -40.27 -6.46
C LEU A 47 -4.09 -38.91 -7.08
N SER A 48 -3.82 -38.82 -8.40
CA SER A 48 -4.17 -37.69 -9.22
C SER A 48 -5.68 -37.57 -9.33
N LYS A 49 -6.28 -36.57 -8.68
CA LYS A 49 -7.59 -36.04 -9.08
C LYS A 49 -7.34 -34.68 -9.72
N LYS A 50 -7.37 -34.66 -11.06
CA LYS A 50 -7.48 -33.44 -11.85
C LYS A 50 -8.78 -32.72 -11.47
N ARG A 51 -8.72 -31.79 -10.52
CA ARG A 51 -9.76 -30.76 -10.37
C ARG A 51 -9.41 -29.63 -11.31
N THR A 52 -10.05 -29.64 -12.48
CA THR A 52 -10.16 -28.46 -13.35
C THR A 52 -10.88 -27.37 -12.56
N ARG A 53 -10.11 -26.47 -11.95
CA ARG A 53 -10.63 -25.29 -11.27
C ARG A 53 -10.93 -24.25 -12.35
N THR A 54 -12.19 -24.16 -12.73
CA THR A 54 -12.71 -23.12 -13.60
C THR A 54 -12.33 -21.76 -13.03
N ARG A 55 -11.49 -21.05 -13.78
CA ARG A 55 -11.03 -19.69 -13.51
C ARG A 55 -12.25 -18.77 -13.60
N LYS A 56 -12.80 -18.33 -12.46
CA LYS A 56 -13.73 -17.19 -12.46
C LYS A 56 -12.92 -16.01 -12.99
N LYS A 57 -13.28 -15.51 -14.18
CA LYS A 57 -12.82 -14.22 -14.68
C LYS A 57 -13.07 -13.20 -13.58
N THR A 58 -12.01 -12.55 -13.11
CA THR A 58 -12.11 -11.26 -12.45
C THR A 58 -12.98 -10.37 -13.33
N ARG A 59 -14.05 -9.83 -12.76
CA ARG A 59 -14.87 -8.84 -13.45
C ARG A 59 -13.96 -7.65 -13.73
N ILE A 60 -13.61 -7.46 -14.99
CA ILE A 60 -13.23 -6.15 -15.52
C ILE A 60 -14.42 -5.24 -15.20
N CYS A 61 -14.15 -4.08 -14.61
CA CYS A 61 -15.14 -3.11 -14.16
C CYS A 61 -16.29 -3.00 -15.17
N ASP A 62 -17.48 -3.42 -14.75
CA ASP A 62 -18.71 -3.17 -15.48
C ASP A 62 -19.10 -1.72 -15.16
N PRO A 63 -19.16 -0.80 -16.14
CA PRO A 63 -19.52 0.60 -15.91
C PRO A 63 -21.01 0.80 -15.61
N SER A 64 -21.73 -0.25 -15.19
CA SER A 64 -23.10 -0.13 -14.69
C SER A 64 -23.10 0.67 -13.38
N LEU A 65 -23.26 2.00 -13.51
CA LEU A 65 -23.57 2.92 -12.43
C LEU A 65 -24.74 2.36 -11.58
N PRO A 66 -24.60 2.21 -10.26
CA PRO A 66 -25.76 1.99 -9.40
C PRO A 66 -26.67 3.22 -9.52
N SER A 67 -27.90 3.00 -9.99
CA SER A 67 -28.92 4.05 -10.06
C SER A 67 -29.33 4.44 -8.64
N SER A 68 -29.23 5.74 -8.34
CA SER A 68 -29.63 6.42 -7.10
C SER A 68 -28.96 5.93 -5.81
N ARG A 69 -27.88 6.62 -5.40
CA ARG A 69 -27.39 6.57 -4.02
C ARG A 69 -28.38 7.27 -3.10
N SER A 70 -28.63 6.70 -1.91
CA SER A 70 -29.26 7.44 -0.81
C SER A 70 -28.41 8.64 -0.43
N GLU A 71 -29.01 9.82 -0.32
CA GLU A 71 -28.35 10.98 0.28
C GLU A 71 -27.88 10.62 1.70
N GLY A 72 -26.56 10.63 1.95
CA GLY A 72 -25.99 10.51 3.29
C GLY A 72 -25.12 9.28 3.59
N SER A 73 -25.01 8.29 2.70
CA SER A 73 -24.13 7.13 2.91
C SER A 73 -22.77 7.32 2.26
N MET A 74 -21.71 7.45 3.08
CA MET A 74 -20.31 7.56 2.65
C MET A 74 -19.85 6.26 1.98
N ALA A 75 -19.34 6.34 0.75
CA ALA A 75 -18.60 5.24 0.11
C ALA A 75 -17.08 5.45 0.24
N VAL A 76 -16.31 4.37 0.16
CA VAL A 76 -14.84 4.40 0.19
C VAL A 76 -14.28 3.90 -1.13
N PHE A 77 -13.53 4.77 -1.79
CA PHE A 77 -12.80 4.50 -3.01
C PHE A 77 -11.29 4.44 -2.74
N ALA A 78 -10.54 3.80 -3.65
CA ALA A 78 -9.10 3.77 -3.58
C ALA A 78 -8.45 3.81 -4.96
N ILE A 79 -7.37 4.58 -5.07
CA ILE A 79 -6.49 4.64 -6.24
C ILE A 79 -5.12 5.19 -5.81
N GLY A 80 -4.05 4.47 -6.14
CA GLY A 80 -2.67 4.82 -5.81
C GLY A 80 -1.80 4.95 -7.05
N ASP A 81 -0.53 5.29 -6.83
CA ASP A 81 0.48 5.37 -7.87
C ASP A 81 0.08 6.34 -9.00
N LEU A 82 -0.41 7.52 -8.59
CA LEU A 82 -0.89 8.56 -9.52
C LEU A 82 0.25 9.17 -10.34
N HIS A 83 1.47 9.19 -9.80
CA HIS A 83 2.68 9.64 -10.49
C HIS A 83 2.56 11.00 -11.21
N LEU A 84 1.94 11.98 -10.56
CA LEU A 84 1.86 13.33 -11.10
C LEU A 84 3.27 13.95 -11.28
N PRO A 85 3.45 14.88 -12.24
CA PRO A 85 4.78 15.30 -12.70
C PRO A 85 5.60 16.07 -11.67
N GLY A 86 5.01 16.66 -10.62
CA GLY A 86 5.74 17.38 -9.58
C GLY A 86 6.53 18.58 -10.11
N ASN A 87 5.93 19.33 -11.04
CA ASN A 87 6.55 20.43 -11.79
C ASN A 87 7.81 20.02 -12.58
N SER A 88 7.91 18.76 -12.97
CA SER A 88 8.99 18.24 -13.83
C SER A 88 8.47 17.75 -15.18
N GLU A 89 9.31 17.80 -16.20
CA GLU A 89 9.03 17.17 -17.51
C GLU A 89 9.32 15.65 -17.43
N LYS A 90 8.66 14.96 -16.49
CA LYS A 90 8.69 13.50 -16.40
C LYS A 90 7.32 12.94 -16.79
N PRO A 91 7.00 12.91 -18.08
CA PRO A 91 5.73 12.36 -18.51
C PRO A 91 5.75 10.83 -18.30
N MET A 92 4.62 10.28 -17.87
CA MET A 92 4.48 8.84 -17.63
C MET A 92 4.31 8.04 -18.93
N ASP A 93 4.04 8.70 -20.05
CA ASP A 93 3.90 8.12 -21.39
C ASP A 93 5.14 7.34 -21.85
N VAL A 94 6.33 7.66 -21.31
CA VAL A 94 7.58 6.90 -21.51
C VAL A 94 7.48 5.44 -21.04
N PHE A 95 6.54 5.14 -20.13
CA PHE A 95 6.26 3.78 -19.64
C PHE A 95 5.19 3.06 -20.48
N GLY A 96 4.66 3.72 -21.51
CA GLY A 96 3.74 3.19 -22.49
C GLY A 96 2.57 4.15 -22.76
N SER A 97 2.01 4.06 -23.96
CA SER A 97 0.93 4.96 -24.43
C SER A 97 -0.33 4.96 -23.57
N HIS A 98 -0.53 3.95 -22.73
CA HIS A 98 -1.65 3.89 -21.78
C HIS A 98 -1.54 4.93 -20.65
N TRP A 99 -0.36 5.53 -20.44
CA TRP A 99 -0.15 6.61 -19.47
C TRP A 99 -0.34 8.01 -20.04
N GLU A 100 -0.58 8.12 -21.35
CA GLU A 100 -0.87 9.40 -22.00
C GLU A 100 -2.17 9.98 -21.41
N ASN A 101 -2.10 11.21 -20.91
CA ASN A 101 -3.22 11.88 -20.23
C ASN A 101 -3.88 11.03 -19.12
N HIS A 102 -3.08 10.25 -18.39
CA HIS A 102 -3.58 9.32 -17.37
C HIS A 102 -4.31 10.07 -16.24
N PHE A 103 -3.80 11.21 -15.79
CA PHE A 103 -4.43 11.97 -14.71
C PHE A 103 -5.76 12.59 -15.15
N GLU A 104 -5.88 13.00 -16.41
CA GLU A 104 -7.15 13.45 -17.00
C GLU A 104 -8.16 12.30 -17.05
N THR A 105 -7.71 11.10 -17.44
CA THR A 105 -8.55 9.89 -17.46
C THR A 105 -9.03 9.52 -16.05
N ILE A 106 -8.11 9.52 -15.08
CA ILE A 106 -8.44 9.31 -13.66
C ILE A 106 -9.46 10.35 -13.19
N SER A 107 -9.21 11.63 -13.47
CA SER A 107 -10.07 12.75 -13.07
C SER A 107 -11.49 12.63 -13.62
N GLN A 108 -11.63 12.17 -14.88
CA GLN A 108 -12.93 11.94 -15.50
C GLN A 108 -13.72 10.83 -14.80
N HIS A 109 -13.10 9.67 -14.57
CA HIS A 109 -13.75 8.58 -13.82
C HIS A 109 -14.08 9.00 -12.39
N TRP A 110 -13.15 9.68 -11.72
CA TRP A 110 -13.32 10.17 -10.36
C TRP A 110 -14.54 11.08 -10.24
N GLN A 111 -14.67 12.09 -11.11
CA GLN A 111 -15.80 13.02 -11.09
C GLN A 111 -17.15 12.35 -11.39
N GLN A 112 -17.15 11.25 -12.16
CA GLN A 112 -18.38 10.51 -12.47
C GLN A 112 -18.83 9.60 -11.31
N MET A 113 -17.89 9.15 -10.47
CA MET A 113 -18.14 8.08 -9.51
C MET A 113 -18.16 8.53 -8.05
N ILE A 114 -17.51 9.65 -7.73
CA ILE A 114 -17.19 10.02 -6.35
C ILE A 114 -17.88 11.33 -6.00
N GLY A 115 -18.67 11.30 -4.93
CA GLY A 115 -19.35 12.46 -4.35
C GLY A 115 -18.50 13.18 -3.29
N PRO A 116 -18.90 14.38 -2.85
CA PRO A 116 -18.15 15.16 -1.87
C PRO A 116 -18.02 14.48 -0.49
N GLU A 117 -18.99 13.65 -0.10
CA GLU A 117 -19.00 12.95 1.19
C GLU A 117 -18.20 11.63 1.18
N ASP A 118 -17.82 11.13 0.00
CA ASP A 118 -17.07 9.88 -0.13
C ASP A 118 -15.62 10.06 0.32
N VAL A 119 -14.96 8.95 0.66
CA VAL A 119 -13.53 8.93 1.01
C VAL A 119 -12.74 8.30 -0.13
N VAL A 120 -11.57 8.87 -0.44
CA VAL A 120 -10.63 8.32 -1.42
C VAL A 120 -9.26 8.07 -0.81
N LEU A 121 -8.85 6.81 -0.84
CA LEU A 121 -7.58 6.32 -0.30
C LEU A 121 -6.50 6.35 -1.39
N ILE A 122 -5.39 7.03 -1.12
CA ILE A 122 -4.26 7.20 -2.03
C ILE A 122 -3.00 6.59 -1.40
N PRO A 123 -2.74 5.28 -1.59
CA PRO A 123 -1.67 4.54 -0.91
C PRO A 123 -0.28 4.75 -1.54
N GLY A 124 0.12 6.01 -1.71
CA GLY A 124 1.48 6.38 -2.12
C GLY A 124 1.70 6.55 -3.61
N ASP A 125 2.92 7.00 -3.91
CA ASP A 125 3.44 7.32 -5.24
C ASP A 125 2.53 8.33 -5.94
N ILE A 126 2.27 9.41 -5.21
CA ILE A 126 1.38 10.50 -5.61
C ILE A 126 2.03 11.31 -6.72
N SER A 127 3.32 11.61 -6.59
CA SER A 127 4.03 12.56 -7.46
C SER A 127 5.52 12.29 -7.53
N TRP A 128 6.11 12.66 -8.68
CA TRP A 128 7.55 12.70 -8.92
C TRP A 128 8.26 13.91 -8.31
N ALA A 129 7.55 14.80 -7.62
CA ALA A 129 8.14 15.92 -6.92
C ALA A 129 9.26 15.43 -5.98
N MET A 130 10.44 16.03 -6.13
CA MET A 130 11.60 15.67 -5.30
C MET A 130 11.61 16.45 -3.99
N GLN A 131 11.00 17.64 -3.98
CA GLN A 131 10.98 18.56 -2.86
C GLN A 131 9.56 18.98 -2.52
N LEU A 132 9.32 19.26 -1.24
CA LEU A 132 8.03 19.72 -0.73
C LEU A 132 7.51 20.99 -1.43
N THR A 133 8.39 21.84 -1.97
CA THR A 133 8.00 23.06 -2.70
C THR A 133 7.47 22.79 -4.11
N GLN A 134 7.66 21.59 -4.64
CA GLN A 134 7.30 21.22 -6.03
C GLN A 134 5.97 20.46 -6.12
N ILE A 135 5.43 20.02 -4.99
CA ILE A 135 4.22 19.18 -4.94
C ILE A 135 2.91 19.98 -5.00
N GLY A 136 2.98 21.32 -4.85
CA GLY A 136 1.80 22.14 -4.62
C GLY A 136 0.76 22.08 -5.74
N ASP A 137 1.18 22.04 -7.00
CA ASP A 137 0.27 21.94 -8.15
C ASP A 137 -0.43 20.57 -8.20
N ASP A 138 0.31 19.49 -7.97
CA ASP A 138 -0.21 18.13 -7.96
C ASP A 138 -1.23 17.91 -6.83
N LEU A 139 -0.92 18.37 -5.61
CA LEU A 139 -1.89 18.29 -4.50
C LEU A 139 -3.14 19.10 -4.81
N ARG A 140 -3.01 20.33 -5.33
CA ARG A 140 -4.18 21.13 -5.71
C ARG A 140 -5.03 20.46 -6.77
N ALA A 141 -4.41 19.81 -7.76
CA ALA A 141 -5.12 19.08 -8.81
C ALA A 141 -5.95 17.92 -8.22
N ILE A 142 -5.38 17.15 -7.29
CA ILE A 142 -6.09 16.06 -6.60
C ILE A 142 -7.17 16.61 -5.66
N GLU A 143 -6.87 17.66 -4.90
CA GLU A 143 -7.79 18.24 -3.92
C GLU A 143 -9.02 18.89 -4.57
N ALA A 144 -8.90 19.33 -5.83
CA ALA A 144 -10.01 19.84 -6.62
C ALA A 144 -11.03 18.75 -7.03
N LEU A 145 -10.65 17.46 -7.00
CA LEU A 145 -11.57 16.35 -7.26
C LEU A 145 -12.51 16.12 -6.05
N PRO A 146 -13.72 15.59 -6.23
CA PRO A 146 -14.66 15.37 -5.13
C PRO A 146 -14.18 14.32 -4.13
N GLY A 147 -14.77 14.33 -2.93
CA GLY A 147 -14.47 13.41 -1.84
C GLY A 147 -13.39 13.92 -0.88
N GLN A 148 -13.30 13.27 0.28
CA GLN A 148 -12.27 13.45 1.29
C GLN A 148 -11.07 12.57 0.96
N LYS A 149 -9.84 13.08 1.07
CA LYS A 149 -8.64 12.37 0.60
C LYS A 149 -7.82 11.90 1.77
N ILE A 150 -7.40 10.63 1.76
CA ILE A 150 -6.44 10.10 2.71
C ILE A 150 -5.19 9.70 1.93
N PHE A 151 -4.10 10.41 2.20
CA PHE A 151 -2.79 10.20 1.59
C PHE A 151 -1.91 9.35 2.50
N LEU A 152 -1.20 8.41 1.89
CA LEU A 152 -0.08 7.71 2.49
C LEU A 152 1.15 7.90 1.62
N ARG A 153 2.34 7.87 2.22
CA ARG A 153 3.60 7.98 1.50
C ARG A 153 3.97 6.70 0.75
N GLY A 154 4.36 6.81 -0.52
CA GLY A 154 5.00 5.77 -1.31
C GLY A 154 6.54 5.85 -1.36
N ASN A 155 7.18 5.05 -2.21
CA ASN A 155 8.64 5.11 -2.36
C ASN A 155 9.14 6.22 -3.28
N HIS A 156 8.31 6.72 -4.19
CA HIS A 156 8.62 7.82 -5.10
C HIS A 156 8.23 9.20 -4.55
N ASP A 157 7.47 9.24 -3.45
CA ASP A 157 7.18 10.47 -2.71
C ASP A 157 8.41 10.98 -1.91
N TYR A 158 9.43 11.44 -2.62
CA TYR A 158 10.64 12.02 -2.03
C TYR A 158 10.36 13.38 -1.37
N TRP A 159 9.40 14.14 -1.91
CA TRP A 159 8.90 15.37 -1.35
C TRP A 159 8.30 15.21 0.06
N TRP A 160 7.86 14.00 0.43
CA TRP A 160 7.24 13.70 1.72
C TRP A 160 8.27 13.77 2.86
N SER A 161 8.36 14.97 3.43
CA SER A 161 9.32 15.33 4.46
C SER A 161 8.80 15.02 5.87
N ALA A 162 8.83 15.99 6.78
CA ALA A 162 8.24 15.84 8.11
C ALA A 162 6.71 15.93 8.02
N ILE A 163 6.00 15.04 8.73
CA ILE A 163 4.53 14.94 8.65
C ILE A 163 3.81 16.28 8.92
N GLY A 164 4.31 17.08 9.87
CA GLY A 164 3.72 18.39 10.17
C GLY A 164 3.79 19.37 8.99
N LYS A 165 4.87 19.31 8.19
CA LYS A 165 5.00 20.12 6.98
C LYS A 165 4.09 19.63 5.86
N VAL A 166 3.95 18.31 5.71
CA VAL A 166 3.03 17.70 4.74
C VAL A 166 1.59 18.09 5.06
N ARG A 167 1.16 17.91 6.32
CA ARG A 167 -0.20 18.29 6.77
C ARG A 167 -0.49 19.78 6.62
N ALA A 168 0.51 20.65 6.79
CA ALA A 168 0.35 22.09 6.59
C ALA A 168 0.10 22.51 5.13
N LEU A 169 0.37 21.62 4.15
CA LEU A 169 0.05 21.88 2.74
C LEU A 169 -1.35 21.41 2.33
N LEU A 170 -1.98 20.54 3.13
CA LEU A 170 -3.25 19.94 2.78
C LEU A 170 -4.41 20.90 3.08
N GLY A 171 -5.37 20.96 2.16
CA GLY A 171 -6.62 21.68 2.32
C GLY A 171 -7.61 20.96 3.24
N PRO A 172 -8.75 21.59 3.55
CA PRO A 172 -9.84 20.95 4.28
C PRO A 172 -10.32 19.67 3.59
N GLY A 173 -10.62 18.62 4.36
CA GLY A 173 -11.06 17.33 3.83
C GLY A 173 -9.92 16.44 3.29
N SER A 174 -8.67 16.86 3.44
CA SER A 174 -7.48 16.08 3.10
C SER A 174 -6.69 15.69 4.36
N TYR A 175 -6.24 14.44 4.41
CA TYR A 175 -5.54 13.85 5.55
C TYR A 175 -4.28 13.14 5.07
N ALA A 176 -3.19 13.23 5.84
CA ALA A 176 -1.98 12.45 5.60
C ALA A 176 -1.69 11.55 6.79
N LEU A 177 -1.53 10.25 6.56
CA LEU A 177 -1.25 9.26 7.59
C LEU A 177 0.26 9.09 7.82
N GLN A 178 0.69 9.08 9.08
CA GLN A 178 2.03 8.65 9.45
C GLN A 178 2.10 8.24 10.94
N ASN A 179 2.14 6.94 11.19
CA ASN A 179 2.16 6.33 12.53
C ASN A 179 0.92 6.68 13.37
N ASP A 180 -0.19 6.99 12.70
CA ASP A 180 -1.47 7.37 13.29
C ASP A 180 -2.63 6.90 12.41
N ALA A 181 -3.84 7.33 12.79
CA ALA A 181 -5.08 6.93 12.18
C ALA A 181 -6.06 8.11 12.12
N VAL A 182 -7.02 8.03 11.21
CA VAL A 182 -8.13 8.98 11.09
C VAL A 182 -9.44 8.20 11.03
N LYS A 183 -10.48 8.70 11.71
CA LYS A 183 -11.84 8.16 11.63
C LYS A 183 -12.71 9.10 10.82
N LEU A 184 -13.35 8.60 9.77
CA LEU A 184 -14.32 9.33 8.95
C LEU A 184 -15.58 8.47 8.85
N GLY A 185 -16.73 9.04 9.20
CA GLY A 185 -17.95 8.24 9.39
C GLY A 185 -17.73 7.09 10.39
N ASP A 186 -18.15 5.89 9.98
CA ASP A 186 -18.02 4.66 10.78
C ASP A 186 -16.79 3.82 10.45
N GLU A 187 -15.84 4.33 9.66
CA GLU A 187 -14.62 3.61 9.27
C GLU A 187 -13.37 4.29 9.86
N VAL A 188 -12.38 3.48 10.26
CA VAL A 188 -11.08 3.99 10.70
C VAL A 188 -9.99 3.59 9.72
N PHE A 189 -9.22 4.59 9.29
CA PHE A 189 -8.15 4.46 8.33
C PHE A 189 -6.80 4.64 9.00
N CYS A 190 -5.87 3.74 8.72
CA CYS A 190 -4.50 3.84 9.18
C CYS A 190 -3.58 3.21 8.14
N GLY A 191 -2.26 3.29 8.32
CA GLY A 191 -1.36 2.69 7.35
C GLY A 191 0.12 2.84 7.64
N THR A 192 0.90 2.22 6.78
CA THR A 192 2.37 2.32 6.75
C THR A 192 2.84 2.22 5.32
N ARG A 193 3.98 2.82 4.97
CA ARG A 193 4.50 2.68 3.60
C ARG A 193 4.79 1.21 3.28
N GLY A 194 5.31 0.47 4.26
CA GLY A 194 5.73 -0.91 4.07
C GLY A 194 7.12 -0.98 3.44
N TRP A 195 7.58 -2.21 3.20
CA TRP A 195 8.86 -2.48 2.57
C TRP A 195 8.85 -3.88 1.95
N MET A 196 9.90 -4.20 1.18
CA MET A 196 10.22 -5.58 0.86
C MET A 196 10.47 -6.38 2.15
N PHE A 197 10.10 -7.65 2.16
CA PHE A 197 10.29 -8.54 3.29
C PHE A 197 11.09 -9.79 2.88
N PRO A 198 11.89 -10.37 3.79
CA PRO A 198 12.85 -11.40 3.44
C PRO A 198 12.14 -12.70 3.02
N THR A 199 12.75 -13.43 2.09
CA THR A 199 12.38 -14.82 1.78
C THR A 199 13.55 -15.75 2.05
N PRO A 200 13.33 -17.08 2.19
CA PRO A 200 14.43 -18.04 2.34
C PRO A 200 15.44 -18.00 1.19
N VAL A 201 15.00 -17.60 -0.01
CA VAL A 201 15.82 -17.54 -1.22
C VAL A 201 16.43 -16.15 -1.43
N GLN A 202 15.80 -15.11 -0.91
CA GLN A 202 16.22 -13.72 -1.04
C GLN A 202 16.17 -13.03 0.33
N PRO A 203 17.23 -13.18 1.14
CA PRO A 203 17.35 -12.45 2.39
C PRO A 203 17.55 -10.95 2.12
N LEU A 204 17.13 -10.11 3.06
CA LEU A 204 17.40 -8.68 3.01
C LEU A 204 18.84 -8.39 3.43
N GLY A 205 19.44 -7.35 2.84
CA GLY A 205 20.67 -6.77 3.37
C GLY A 205 20.40 -5.99 4.68
N GLU A 206 21.44 -5.71 5.46
CA GLU A 206 21.31 -5.08 6.78
C GLU A 206 20.53 -3.75 6.78
N GLN A 207 20.68 -2.95 5.72
CA GLN A 207 19.97 -1.67 5.60
C GLN A 207 18.47 -1.88 5.32
N ASP A 208 18.14 -2.78 4.40
CA ASP A 208 16.75 -3.13 4.09
C ASP A 208 16.06 -3.78 5.27
N GLU A 209 16.77 -4.64 6.03
CA GLU A 209 16.24 -5.26 7.24
C GLU A 209 15.87 -4.21 8.30
N LYS A 210 16.73 -3.20 8.52
CA LYS A 210 16.42 -2.08 9.42
C LYS A 210 15.19 -1.28 8.97
N VAL A 211 15.05 -1.06 7.66
CA VAL A 211 13.88 -0.34 7.11
C VAL A 211 12.63 -1.20 7.30
N PHE A 212 12.68 -2.47 6.92
CA PHE A 212 11.59 -3.44 7.06
C PHE A 212 11.09 -3.55 8.50
N LEU A 213 11.98 -3.77 9.48
CA LEU A 213 11.61 -3.87 10.89
C LEU A 213 10.99 -2.56 11.40
N ARG A 214 11.50 -1.41 10.96
CA ARG A 214 10.91 -0.12 11.30
C ARG A 214 9.51 0.04 10.71
N GLU A 215 9.26 -0.41 9.48
CA GLU A 215 7.92 -0.38 8.87
C GLU A 215 6.94 -1.33 9.58
N CYS A 216 7.41 -2.47 10.09
CA CYS A 216 6.59 -3.35 10.94
C CYS A 216 6.18 -2.65 12.25
N LEU A 217 7.12 -1.95 12.90
CA LEU A 217 6.82 -1.15 14.09
C LEU A 217 5.82 -0.02 13.78
N ARG A 218 5.99 0.66 12.64
CA ARG A 218 5.07 1.74 12.21
C ARG A 218 3.67 1.22 11.92
N LEU A 219 3.55 0.04 11.30
CA LEU A 219 2.26 -0.61 11.11
C LEU A 219 1.55 -0.84 12.44
N ARG A 220 2.25 -1.42 13.43
CA ARG A 220 1.70 -1.62 14.77
C ARG A 220 1.28 -0.30 15.43
N MET A 221 2.14 0.73 15.36
CA MET A 221 1.81 2.06 15.89
C MET A 221 0.54 2.64 15.26
N SER A 222 0.40 2.57 13.94
CA SER A 222 -0.79 3.04 13.22
C SER A 222 -2.05 2.26 13.63
N LEU A 223 -1.96 0.93 13.73
CA LEU A 223 -3.06 0.07 14.16
C LEU A 223 -3.46 0.33 15.61
N ASP A 224 -2.50 0.53 16.52
CA ASP A 224 -2.78 0.88 17.92
C ASP A 224 -3.51 2.23 18.04
N GLN A 225 -3.17 3.20 17.20
CA GLN A 225 -3.94 4.46 17.13
C GLN A 225 -5.33 4.23 16.55
N ALA A 226 -5.46 3.40 15.52
CA ALA A 226 -6.76 3.04 14.95
C ALA A 226 -7.68 2.41 16.00
N MET A 227 -7.15 1.50 16.83
CA MET A 227 -7.93 0.86 17.90
C MET A 227 -8.47 1.86 18.92
N LYS A 228 -7.69 2.89 19.27
CA LYS A 228 -8.15 3.97 20.17
C LYS A 228 -9.29 4.80 19.59
N LEU A 229 -9.34 4.95 18.27
CA LEU A 229 -10.38 5.70 17.56
C LEU A 229 -11.59 4.85 17.17
N SER A 230 -11.40 3.53 16.99
CA SER A 230 -12.41 2.64 16.42
C SER A 230 -13.72 2.68 17.19
N GLY A 231 -13.68 2.48 18.51
CA GLY A 231 -14.89 2.24 19.29
C GLY A 231 -15.70 1.05 18.77
N GLY A 232 -15.04 0.08 18.10
CA GLY A 232 -15.70 -1.04 17.43
C GLY A 232 -15.93 -0.86 15.92
N SER A 233 -15.67 0.34 15.37
CA SER A 233 -15.68 0.57 13.92
C SER A 233 -14.70 -0.34 13.18
N PRO A 234 -15.06 -0.80 11.96
CA PRO A 234 -14.12 -1.46 11.05
C PRO A 234 -12.85 -0.64 10.79
N VAL A 235 -11.76 -1.36 10.52
CA VAL A 235 -10.44 -0.78 10.24
C VAL A 235 -10.02 -1.13 8.82
N THR A 236 -9.68 -0.09 8.06
CA THR A 236 -9.08 -0.16 6.73
C THR A 236 -7.62 0.28 6.79
N VAL A 237 -6.73 -0.56 6.28
CA VAL A 237 -5.28 -0.34 6.29
C VAL A 237 -4.78 -0.01 4.91
N MET A 238 -4.08 1.11 4.78
CA MET A 238 -3.33 1.49 3.59
C MET A 238 -1.87 1.05 3.71
N MET A 239 -1.37 0.39 2.67
CA MET A 239 0.05 0.11 2.51
C MET A 239 0.50 0.53 1.11
N HIS A 240 1.72 1.03 0.94
CA HIS A 240 2.22 1.26 -0.41
C HIS A 240 2.79 -0.04 -1.00
N PHE A 241 3.78 -0.63 -0.30
CA PHE A 241 4.34 -1.93 -0.68
C PHE A 241 3.31 -3.05 -0.45
N PRO A 242 3.32 -4.11 -1.28
CA PRO A 242 2.48 -5.29 -1.07
C PRO A 242 2.75 -5.92 0.30
N PRO A 243 1.72 -6.24 1.10
CA PRO A 243 1.91 -6.90 2.40
C PRO A 243 2.26 -8.38 2.30
N LEU A 244 1.99 -9.00 1.14
CA LEU A 244 2.11 -10.44 0.91
C LEU A 244 2.37 -10.78 -0.56
N PHE A 245 2.83 -12.01 -0.78
CA PHE A 245 3.02 -12.58 -2.12
C PHE A 245 1.71 -13.13 -2.70
N GLN A 246 1.74 -13.45 -4.00
CA GLN A 246 0.61 -13.98 -4.76
C GLN A 246 -0.05 -15.23 -4.15
N ASP A 247 0.70 -16.05 -3.41
CA ASP A 247 0.19 -17.27 -2.81
C ASP A 247 -0.63 -17.04 -1.53
N GLY A 248 -0.65 -15.80 -1.01
CA GLY A 248 -1.37 -15.46 0.21
C GLY A 248 -0.70 -15.96 1.48
N ALA A 249 0.56 -16.41 1.40
CA ALA A 249 1.30 -16.91 2.56
C ALA A 249 1.49 -15.82 3.62
N SER A 250 1.61 -16.26 4.88
CA SER A 250 1.92 -15.37 6.00
C SER A 250 3.28 -14.69 5.81
N THR A 251 3.33 -13.44 6.25
CA THR A 251 4.47 -12.52 6.23
C THR A 251 4.45 -11.75 7.53
N ALA A 252 5.56 -11.10 7.91
CA ALA A 252 5.55 -10.30 9.14
C ALA A 252 4.47 -9.20 9.11
N PHE A 253 4.19 -8.61 7.95
CA PHE A 253 3.11 -7.63 7.82
C PHE A 253 1.73 -8.25 7.99
N THR A 254 1.44 -9.38 7.32
CA THR A 254 0.14 -10.03 7.46
C THR A 254 -0.07 -10.64 8.84
N ASP A 255 0.98 -11.13 9.49
CA ASP A 255 0.89 -11.62 10.86
C ASP A 255 0.53 -10.47 11.82
N ILE A 256 1.08 -9.26 11.62
CA ILE A 256 0.65 -8.06 12.35
C ILE A 256 -0.81 -7.74 12.03
N LEU A 257 -1.21 -7.70 10.76
CA LEU A 257 -2.59 -7.37 10.35
C LEU A 257 -3.61 -8.35 10.96
N ASP A 258 -3.25 -9.63 11.04
CA ASP A 258 -4.09 -10.71 11.59
C ASP A 258 -4.38 -10.55 13.09
N GLU A 259 -3.60 -9.74 13.83
CA GLU A 259 -3.80 -9.47 15.26
C GLU A 259 -4.88 -8.41 15.52
N TYR A 260 -5.33 -7.69 14.50
CA TYR A 260 -6.27 -6.56 14.59
C TYR A 260 -7.54 -6.85 13.78
N PRO A 261 -8.69 -6.19 14.08
CA PRO A 261 -9.95 -6.40 13.36
C PRO A 261 -9.98 -5.70 11.99
N VAL A 262 -8.92 -5.86 11.19
CA VAL A 262 -8.79 -5.29 9.85
C VAL A 262 -9.80 -5.93 8.90
N LYS A 263 -10.53 -5.10 8.15
CA LYS A 263 -11.51 -5.54 7.14
C LYS A 263 -11.02 -5.35 5.72
N HIS A 264 -10.26 -4.28 5.48
CA HIS A 264 -9.73 -3.98 4.15
C HIS A 264 -8.25 -3.64 4.24
N VAL A 265 -7.47 -4.15 3.30
CA VAL A 265 -6.06 -3.81 3.08
C VAL A 265 -5.91 -3.35 1.65
N VAL A 266 -5.64 -2.06 1.45
CA VAL A 266 -5.44 -1.45 0.12
C VAL A 266 -3.97 -1.17 -0.09
N TYR A 267 -3.44 -1.58 -1.24
CA TYR A 267 -2.04 -1.34 -1.57
C TYR A 267 -1.75 -1.07 -3.05
N GLY A 268 -0.63 -0.40 -3.32
CA GLY A 268 -0.21 0.03 -4.66
C GLY A 268 1.08 -0.66 -5.13
N HIS A 269 2.02 0.14 -5.65
CA HIS A 269 3.41 -0.20 -6.01
C HIS A 269 3.61 -1.15 -7.21
N LEU A 270 2.68 -2.08 -7.48
CA LEU A 270 2.84 -3.09 -8.52
C LEU A 270 2.31 -2.60 -9.87
N HIS A 271 3.23 -2.33 -10.80
CA HIS A 271 2.92 -1.89 -12.16
C HIS A 271 3.22 -2.92 -13.25
N GLY A 272 2.55 -2.80 -14.39
CA GLY A 272 2.79 -3.60 -15.59
C GLY A 272 2.86 -5.11 -15.32
N HIS A 273 4.04 -5.72 -15.46
CA HIS A 273 4.21 -7.16 -15.23
C HIS A 273 4.06 -7.56 -13.74
N GLY A 274 4.34 -6.65 -12.81
CA GLY A 274 4.19 -6.86 -11.37
C GLY A 274 2.75 -7.09 -10.94
N ILE A 275 1.78 -6.53 -11.67
CA ILE A 275 0.34 -6.71 -11.41
C ILE A 275 -0.04 -8.20 -11.41
N LYS A 276 0.60 -9.02 -12.25
CA LYS A 276 0.28 -10.45 -12.40
C LYS A 276 0.59 -11.28 -11.15
N VAL A 277 1.45 -10.77 -10.27
CA VAL A 277 1.86 -11.43 -9.02
C VAL A 277 1.23 -10.78 -7.78
N ALA A 278 0.30 -9.86 -7.95
CA ALA A 278 -0.45 -9.27 -6.86
C ALA A 278 -1.42 -10.28 -6.23
N TYR A 279 -1.60 -10.18 -4.91
CA TYR A 279 -2.65 -10.91 -4.19
C TYR A 279 -3.91 -10.04 -4.10
N VAL A 280 -5.00 -10.50 -4.69
CA VAL A 280 -6.32 -9.83 -4.60
C VAL A 280 -7.35 -10.84 -4.11
N GLY A 281 -8.06 -10.49 -3.04
CA GLY A 281 -9.11 -11.33 -2.45
C GLY A 281 -9.04 -11.43 -0.93
N GLU A 282 -9.79 -12.37 -0.37
CA GLU A 282 -9.96 -12.49 1.08
C GLU A 282 -8.86 -13.34 1.70
N ARG A 283 -8.32 -12.90 2.84
CA ARG A 283 -7.46 -13.71 3.71
C ARG A 283 -7.81 -13.42 5.17
N LYS A 284 -8.19 -14.47 5.90
CA LYS A 284 -8.53 -14.42 7.34
C LYS A 284 -9.52 -13.29 7.71
N GLY A 285 -10.53 -13.05 6.85
CA GLY A 285 -11.58 -12.05 7.10
C GLY A 285 -11.24 -10.62 6.70
N ALA A 286 -10.05 -10.36 6.14
CA ALA A 286 -9.70 -9.08 5.52
C ALA A 286 -9.65 -9.23 3.98
N GLN A 287 -10.20 -8.23 3.26
CA GLN A 287 -10.13 -8.14 1.81
C GLN A 287 -8.90 -7.34 1.37
N TYR A 288 -8.12 -7.90 0.45
CA TYR A 288 -6.90 -7.28 -0.09
C TYR A 288 -7.14 -6.76 -1.50
N HIS A 289 -6.73 -5.50 -1.73
CA HIS A 289 -7.00 -4.75 -2.95
C HIS A 289 -5.70 -4.17 -3.50
N LEU A 290 -5.34 -4.53 -4.74
CA LEU A 290 -4.33 -3.80 -5.50
C LEU A 290 -5.01 -2.61 -6.17
N VAL A 291 -4.48 -1.40 -5.93
CA VAL A 291 -5.10 -0.15 -6.40
C VAL A 291 -4.14 0.77 -7.15
N SER A 292 -3.01 0.25 -7.64
CA SER A 292 -2.17 0.96 -8.63
C SER A 292 -3.01 1.37 -9.83
N CYS A 293 -2.92 2.62 -10.26
CA CYS A 293 -3.87 3.16 -11.22
C CYS A 293 -3.88 2.41 -12.56
N ASP A 294 -2.75 1.91 -13.06
CA ASP A 294 -2.67 1.08 -14.28
C ASP A 294 -3.30 -0.32 -14.09
N ALA A 295 -3.21 -0.88 -12.89
CA ALA A 295 -3.90 -2.13 -12.54
C ALA A 295 -5.43 -2.00 -12.55
N LEU A 296 -5.92 -0.80 -12.23
CA LEU A 296 -7.34 -0.47 -12.22
C LEU A 296 -7.87 0.05 -13.58
N GLY A 297 -7.01 0.16 -14.59
CA GLY A 297 -7.39 0.80 -15.86
C GLY A 297 -7.76 2.28 -15.66
N PHE A 298 -7.06 2.97 -14.75
CA PHE A 298 -7.19 4.39 -14.44
C PHE A 298 -8.59 4.79 -13.92
N CYS A 299 -9.29 3.86 -13.27
CA CYS A 299 -10.62 4.06 -12.70
C CYS A 299 -10.58 3.76 -11.20
N PRO A 300 -10.97 4.69 -10.30
CA PRO A 300 -10.96 4.43 -8.86
C PRO A 300 -11.77 3.20 -8.46
N ALA A 301 -11.21 2.34 -7.61
CA ALA A 301 -11.89 1.13 -7.15
C ALA A 301 -12.81 1.46 -5.97
N CYS A 302 -14.09 1.05 -6.04
CA CYS A 302 -15.00 1.08 -4.89
C CYS A 302 -14.65 -0.09 -3.95
N ILE A 303 -14.18 0.23 -2.75
CA ILE A 303 -13.73 -0.74 -1.75
C ILE A 303 -14.83 -1.04 -0.73
N ILE A 304 -15.59 -0.01 -0.35
CA ILE A 304 -16.77 -0.09 0.52
C ILE A 304 -17.87 0.73 -0.17
N GLY A 305 -18.98 0.06 -0.52
CA GLY A 305 -20.13 0.73 -1.14
C GLY A 305 -21.01 1.42 -0.10
N SER A 306 -21.81 2.39 -0.54
CA SER A 306 -22.98 2.83 0.20
C SER A 306 -23.96 1.67 0.32
N GLU A 307 -24.36 1.28 1.53
CA GLU A 307 -25.41 0.28 1.71
C GLU A 307 -26.69 0.74 1.00
N GLU A 308 -27.22 -0.06 0.07
CA GLU A 308 -28.63 0.04 -0.29
C GLU A 308 -29.42 -0.55 0.88
N GLU A 309 -30.16 0.29 1.59
CA GLU A 309 -31.11 -0.11 2.61
C GLU A 309 -32.14 -1.06 1.96
N THR A 310 -31.85 -2.37 1.99
CA THR A 310 -32.75 -3.39 1.47
C THR A 310 -33.80 -3.64 2.54
N THR A 311 -34.79 -2.76 2.60
CA THR A 311 -35.99 -2.95 3.41
C THR A 311 -36.73 -4.18 2.87
N ILE A 312 -36.70 -5.28 3.62
CA ILE A 312 -37.60 -6.43 3.44
C ILE A 312 -38.80 -6.25 4.37
#